data_AF-A0A803PFR3-F1
#
_entry.id   AF-A0A803PFR3-F1
#
_cell.length_a   1.000
_cell.length_b   1.000
_cell.length_c   1.000
_cell.angle_alpha   90.00
_cell.angle_beta   90.00
_cell.angle_gamma   90.00
#
_symmetry.space_group_name_H-M   'P 1'
#
loop_
_entity.id
_entity.type
_entity.pdbx_description
1 polymer ?
#
loop_
_entity_poly.entity_id
_entity_poly.type
_entity_poly.pdbx_seq_one_letter_code
_entity_poly.pdbx_strand_id
1 'polypeptide(L)'
;MSCSTLIIQGNSVLPRNLNPKSKNLIHSNRRRREVISVLQKCKHINQLRSLHAKILRNAQEQDPFIVFELLRLCSKNNFIDYAYNIFRTVRTPNVYLYTALIDGFVFNGLYFDGFRLYCLMVDDSIVPDNYAVTSVLKACGFQLGLKQGREIHGQLWIS
;
A
#
# COMPACT_ATOMS: atom_id res chain seq x y z
N MET A 1 4.13 57.85 13.43
CA MET A 1 2.70 57.93 13.07
C MET A 1 2.50 57.07 11.83
N SER A 2 2.62 55.75 11.98
CA SER A 2 1.52 54.80 12.18
C SER A 2 0.64 54.67 10.93
N CYS A 3 0.99 53.72 10.06
CA CYS A 3 0.07 53.23 9.04
C CYS A 3 -0.26 51.76 9.37
N SER A 4 -1.54 51.51 9.51
CA SER A 4 -2.14 50.44 10.31
C SER A 4 -2.15 49.09 9.62
N THR A 5 -2.03 48.06 10.45
CA THR A 5 -2.28 46.64 10.21
C THR A 5 -3.62 46.38 9.50
N LEU A 6 -3.58 45.66 8.38
CA LEU A 6 -4.75 44.97 7.83
C LEU A 6 -4.53 43.46 7.98
N ILE A 7 -5.22 42.92 8.97
CA ILE A 7 -5.36 41.49 9.25
C ILE A 7 -6.05 40.84 8.06
N ILE A 8 -5.32 40.06 7.27
CA ILE A 8 -5.94 39.07 6.39
C ILE A 8 -6.33 37.89 7.27
N GLN A 9 -7.58 37.89 7.73
CA GLN A 9 -8.20 36.68 8.26
C GLN A 9 -8.18 35.62 7.16
N GLY A 10 -7.38 34.58 7.38
CA GLY A 10 -7.38 33.36 6.59
C GLY A 10 -8.69 32.61 6.76
N ASN A 11 -9.71 33.00 6.00
CA ASN A 11 -10.81 32.12 5.65
C ASN A 11 -10.65 31.74 4.18
N SER A 12 -10.33 30.48 3.94
CA SER A 12 -10.22 29.88 2.61
C SER A 12 -11.61 29.78 1.96
N VAL A 13 -12.09 30.91 1.42
CA VAL A 13 -13.28 30.93 0.56
C VAL A 13 -12.92 30.22 -0.75
N LEU A 14 -13.40 29.00 -0.92
CA LEU A 14 -13.27 28.25 -2.18
C LEU A 14 -13.86 29.07 -3.36
N PRO A 15 -13.21 29.10 -4.53
CA PRO A 15 -13.75 29.77 -5.71
C PRO A 15 -15.08 29.10 -6.13
N ARG A 16 -16.16 29.90 -6.20
CA ARG A 16 -17.54 29.43 -6.37
C ARG A 16 -17.87 28.83 -7.75
N ASN A 17 -16.96 28.86 -8.72
CA ASN A 17 -17.24 28.46 -10.11
C ASN A 17 -16.37 27.30 -10.61
N LEU A 18 -16.36 26.19 -9.86
CA LEU A 18 -15.66 24.95 -10.23
C LEU A 18 -16.53 24.12 -11.19
N ASN A 19 -15.93 23.64 -12.29
CA ASN A 19 -16.62 22.74 -13.22
C ASN A 19 -17.02 21.40 -12.54
N PRO A 20 -18.03 20.67 -13.04
CA PRO A 20 -18.50 19.44 -12.40
C PRO A 20 -17.41 18.37 -12.21
N LYS A 21 -16.46 18.28 -13.16
CA LYS A 21 -15.30 17.36 -13.08
C LYS A 21 -14.40 17.68 -11.88
N SER A 22 -14.06 18.96 -11.67
CA SER A 22 -13.22 19.40 -10.55
C SER A 22 -13.93 19.23 -9.21
N LYS A 23 -15.24 19.50 -9.13
CA LYS A 23 -16.06 19.22 -7.94
C LYS A 23 -16.02 17.74 -7.56
N ASN A 24 -16.19 16.84 -8.53
CA ASN A 24 -16.13 15.39 -8.32
C ASN A 24 -14.73 14.93 -7.87
N LEU A 25 -13.67 15.49 -8.47
CA LEU A 25 -12.28 15.18 -8.11
C LEU A 25 -11.96 15.63 -6.68
N ILE A 26 -12.38 16.83 -6.29
CA ILE A 26 -12.20 17.37 -4.94
C ILE A 26 -12.97 16.53 -3.93
N HIS A 27 -14.20 16.12 -4.25
CA HIS A 27 -15.02 15.27 -3.40
C HIS A 27 -14.39 13.88 -3.19
N SER A 28 -13.90 13.26 -4.27
CA SER A 28 -13.14 12.00 -4.23
C SER A 28 -11.90 12.12 -3.36
N ASN A 29 -11.10 13.16 -3.56
CA ASN A 29 -9.87 13.40 -2.80
C ASN A 29 -10.14 13.67 -1.31
N ARG A 30 -11.25 14.34 -0.98
CA ARG A 30 -11.67 14.53 0.42
C ARG A 30 -12.01 13.19 1.08
N ARG A 31 -12.85 12.37 0.44
CA ARG A 31 -13.21 11.03 0.94
C ARG A 31 -11.97 10.14 1.15
N ARG A 32 -11.01 10.16 0.21
CA ARG A 32 -9.74 9.43 0.35
C ARG A 32 -8.97 9.87 1.59
N ARG A 33 -8.79 11.18 1.80
CA ARG A 33 -8.08 11.70 2.98
C ARG A 33 -8.74 11.28 4.29
N GLU A 34 -10.06 11.32 4.35
CA GLU A 34 -10.81 10.86 5.54
C GLU A 34 -10.52 9.39 5.82
N VAL A 35 -10.65 8.51 4.82
CA VAL A 35 -10.37 7.07 4.96
C VAL A 35 -8.94 6.82 5.38
N ILE A 36 -7.95 7.44 4.71
CA ILE A 36 -6.52 7.32 5.03
C ILE A 36 -6.23 7.78 6.46
N SER A 37 -6.84 8.89 6.91
CA SER A 37 -6.62 9.42 8.26
C SER A 37 -7.10 8.48 9.38
N VAL A 38 -8.18 7.73 9.12
CA VAL A 38 -8.68 6.71 10.05
C VAL A 38 -7.84 5.45 9.95
N LEU A 39 -7.46 5.05 8.72
CA LEU A 39 -6.65 3.87 8.46
C LEU A 39 -5.34 3.93 9.23
N GLN A 40 -4.61 5.06 9.17
CA GLN A 40 -3.33 5.25 9.85
C GLN A 40 -3.38 5.12 11.39
N LYS A 41 -4.58 5.18 11.99
CA LYS A 41 -4.79 4.99 13.43
C LYS A 41 -5.06 3.53 13.79
N CYS A 42 -5.39 2.68 12.81
CA CYS A 42 -5.64 1.27 13.04
C CYS A 42 -4.34 0.55 13.44
N LYS A 43 -4.36 -0.09 14.62
CA LYS A 43 -3.23 -0.91 15.11
C LYS A 43 -3.55 -2.40 15.09
N HIS A 44 -4.83 -2.74 15.17
CA HIS A 44 -5.31 -4.11 15.27
C HIS A 44 -6.13 -4.51 14.05
N ILE A 45 -6.05 -5.79 13.67
CA ILE A 45 -6.77 -6.35 12.52
C ILE A 45 -8.29 -6.17 12.61
N ASN A 46 -8.87 -6.17 13.81
CA ASN A 46 -10.32 -5.98 13.99
C ASN A 46 -10.77 -4.57 13.57
N GLN A 47 -9.98 -3.54 13.89
CA GLN A 47 -10.26 -2.17 13.45
C GLN A 47 -10.15 -2.04 11.93
N LEU A 48 -9.10 -2.65 11.38
CA LEU A 48 -8.87 -2.69 9.93
C LEU A 48 -10.02 -3.38 9.20
N ARG A 49 -10.50 -4.54 9.69
CA ARG A 49 -11.65 -5.26 9.12
C ARG A 49 -12.92 -4.43 9.16
N SER A 50 -13.21 -3.78 10.27
CA SER A 50 -14.37 -2.88 10.39
C SER A 50 -14.29 -1.71 9.41
N LEU A 51 -13.10 -1.13 9.23
CA LEU A 51 -12.88 -0.05 8.26
C LEU A 51 -12.98 -0.55 6.82
N HIS A 52 -12.39 -1.70 6.50
CA HIS A 52 -12.50 -2.31 5.17
C HIS A 52 -13.96 -2.65 4.83
N ALA A 53 -14.75 -3.14 5.80
CA ALA A 53 -16.19 -3.34 5.61
C ALA A 53 -16.93 -2.03 5.31
N LYS A 54 -16.49 -0.88 5.86
CA LYS A 54 -17.03 0.44 5.52
C LYS A 54 -16.63 0.88 4.11
N ILE A 55 -15.39 0.61 3.69
CA ILE A 55 -14.89 0.87 2.33
C ILE A 55 -15.72 0.10 1.30
N LEU A 56 -16.01 -1.19 1.56
CA LEU A 56 -16.85 -2.03 0.72
C LEU A 56 -18.28 -1.49 0.60
N ARG A 57 -18.91 -1.10 1.71
CA ARG A 57 -20.27 -0.52 1.68
C ARG A 57 -20.34 0.78 0.89
N ASN A 58 -19.24 1.53 0.84
CA ASN A 58 -19.15 2.79 0.11
C ASN A 58 -18.73 2.60 -1.36
N ALA A 59 -18.54 1.36 -1.84
CA ALA A 59 -18.04 1.03 -3.17
C ALA A 59 -16.68 1.68 -3.50
N GLN A 60 -15.77 1.72 -2.52
CA GLN A 60 -14.45 2.34 -2.63
C GLN A 60 -13.30 1.31 -2.70
N GLU A 61 -13.62 0.02 -2.66
CA GLU A 61 -12.66 -1.09 -2.64
C GLU A 61 -11.87 -1.25 -3.95
N GLN A 62 -12.32 -0.63 -5.04
CA GLN A 62 -11.62 -0.63 -6.32
C GLN A 62 -10.79 0.66 -6.53
N ASP A 63 -10.78 1.60 -5.57
CA ASP A 63 -9.95 2.80 -5.66
C ASP A 63 -8.47 2.43 -5.40
N PRO A 64 -7.57 2.58 -6.39
CA PRO A 64 -6.19 2.14 -6.24
C PRO A 64 -5.44 2.82 -5.10
N PHE A 65 -5.78 4.07 -4.75
CA PHE A 65 -5.12 4.78 -3.66
C PHE A 65 -5.55 4.24 -2.29
N ILE A 66 -6.83 3.90 -2.14
CA ILE A 66 -7.36 3.32 -0.89
C ILE A 66 -6.80 1.91 -0.72
N VAL A 67 -6.80 1.11 -1.79
CA VAL A 67 -6.23 -0.24 -1.77
C VAL A 67 -4.73 -0.18 -1.46
N PHE A 68 -3.98 0.71 -2.12
CA PHE A 68 -2.55 0.85 -1.87
C PHE A 68 -2.26 1.12 -0.38
N GLU A 69 -2.98 2.06 0.24
CA GLU A 69 -2.78 2.37 1.65
C GLU A 69 -3.23 1.21 2.57
N LEU A 70 -4.30 0.48 2.21
CA LEU A 70 -4.69 -0.75 2.90
C LEU A 70 -3.56 -1.78 2.88
N LEU A 71 -3.00 -2.08 1.70
CA LEU A 71 -1.90 -3.04 1.55
C LEU A 71 -0.69 -2.63 2.39
N ARG A 72 -0.27 -1.36 2.28
CA ARG A 72 0.86 -0.82 3.03
C ARG A 72 0.68 -0.94 4.54
N LEU A 73 -0.51 -0.65 5.05
CA LEU A 73 -0.81 -0.75 6.47
C LEU A 73 -0.87 -2.21 6.93
N CYS A 74 -1.47 -3.09 6.15
CA CYS A 74 -1.45 -4.52 6.43
C CYS A 74 -0.01 -5.05 6.54
N SER A 75 0.84 -4.71 5.57
CA SER A 75 2.24 -5.12 5.54
C SER A 75 3.02 -4.61 6.75
N LYS A 76 2.81 -3.35 7.16
CA LYS A 76 3.49 -2.75 8.33
C LYS A 76 3.08 -3.41 9.65
N ASN A 77 1.84 -3.86 9.76
CA ASN A 77 1.27 -4.46 10.97
C ASN A 77 1.33 -6.00 10.96
N ASN A 78 2.10 -6.61 10.04
CA ASN A 78 2.24 -8.05 9.89
C ASN A 78 0.90 -8.79 9.62
N PHE A 79 -0.02 -8.14 8.89
CA PHE A 79 -1.28 -8.72 8.43
C PHE A 79 -1.21 -9.04 6.92
N ILE A 80 -0.07 -9.56 6.47
CA ILE A 80 0.23 -9.72 5.05
C ILE A 80 -0.75 -10.65 4.32
N ASP A 81 -1.23 -11.71 4.97
CA ASP A 81 -2.26 -12.60 4.40
C ASP A 81 -3.56 -11.85 4.13
N TYR A 82 -3.91 -10.91 5.00
CA TYR A 82 -5.08 -10.05 4.80
C TYR A 82 -4.86 -9.07 3.66
N ALA A 83 -3.65 -8.52 3.54
CA ALA A 83 -3.25 -7.68 2.40
C ALA A 83 -3.42 -8.44 1.09
N TYR A 84 -2.92 -9.67 1.02
CA TYR A 84 -3.02 -10.51 -0.17
C TYR A 84 -4.47 -10.82 -0.53
N ASN A 85 -5.32 -11.10 0.46
CA ASN A 85 -6.76 -11.29 0.22
C ASN A 85 -7.45 -10.03 -0.34
N ILE A 86 -7.08 -8.84 0.14
CA ILE A 86 -7.58 -7.57 -0.44
C ILE A 86 -7.10 -7.41 -1.87
N PHE A 87 -5.81 -7.66 -2.13
CA PHE A 87 -5.24 -7.53 -3.47
C PHE A 87 -5.96 -8.41 -4.49
N ARG A 88 -6.31 -9.65 -4.11
CA ARG A 88 -7.05 -10.59 -4.97
C ARG A 88 -8.46 -10.15 -5.33
N THR A 89 -9.07 -9.20 -4.61
CA THR A 89 -10.40 -8.67 -4.95
C THR A 89 -10.35 -7.46 -5.89
N VAL A 90 -9.15 -6.95 -6.18
CA VAL A 90 -8.94 -5.84 -7.12
C VAL A 90 -9.09 -6.34 -8.55
N ARG A 91 -9.96 -5.71 -9.33
CA ARG A 91 -10.24 -6.15 -10.72
C ARG A 91 -9.11 -5.84 -11.69
N THR A 92 -8.46 -4.69 -11.50
CA THR A 92 -7.41 -4.19 -12.39
C THR A 92 -6.23 -3.69 -11.55
N PRO A 93 -5.43 -4.60 -10.98
CA PRO A 93 -4.25 -4.22 -10.21
C PRO A 93 -3.25 -3.49 -11.11
N ASN A 94 -2.61 -2.45 -10.58
CA ASN A 94 -1.59 -1.67 -11.30
C ASN A 94 -0.21 -1.92 -10.70
N VAL A 95 0.83 -1.37 -11.36
CA VAL A 95 2.23 -1.47 -10.94
C VAL A 95 2.42 -1.12 -9.45
N TYR A 96 1.78 -0.06 -8.97
CA TYR A 96 1.92 0.38 -7.58
C TYR A 96 1.36 -0.63 -6.57
N LEU A 97 0.25 -1.31 -6.89
CA LEU A 97 -0.34 -2.31 -6.00
C LEU A 97 0.51 -3.58 -5.92
N TYR A 98 1.03 -4.08 -7.05
CA TYR A 98 1.99 -5.18 -7.05
C TYR A 98 3.23 -4.81 -6.25
N THR A 99 3.83 -3.65 -6.55
CA THR A 99 5.05 -3.18 -5.90
C THR A 99 4.87 -3.06 -4.39
N ALA A 100 3.76 -2.48 -3.92
CA ALA A 100 3.48 -2.36 -2.48
C ALA A 100 3.36 -3.71 -1.78
N LEU A 101 2.74 -4.68 -2.43
CA LEU A 101 2.53 -6.00 -1.84
C LEU A 101 3.78 -6.87 -1.92
N ILE A 102 4.55 -6.81 -3.01
CA ILE A 102 5.87 -7.43 -3.14
C ILE A 102 6.78 -6.91 -2.02
N ASP A 103 6.88 -5.59 -1.87
CA ASP A 103 7.69 -4.98 -0.80
C ASP A 103 7.17 -5.40 0.59
N GLY A 104 5.84 -5.50 0.74
CA GLY A 104 5.21 -6.03 1.94
C GLY A 104 5.62 -7.46 2.28
N PHE A 105 5.64 -8.37 1.31
CA PHE A 105 6.10 -9.75 1.52
C PHE A 105 7.57 -9.78 1.93
N VAL A 106 8.42 -9.03 1.23
CA VAL A 106 9.87 -8.96 1.50
C VAL A 106 10.13 -8.37 2.89
N PHE A 107 9.41 -7.31 3.28
CA PHE A 107 9.50 -6.70 4.60
C PHE A 107 9.13 -7.67 5.73
N ASN A 108 8.17 -8.58 5.49
CA ASN A 108 7.75 -9.59 6.46
C ASN A 108 8.56 -10.90 6.37
N GLY A 109 9.66 -10.94 5.61
CA GLY A 109 10.53 -12.11 5.48
C GLY A 109 9.99 -13.22 4.57
N LEU A 110 8.87 -12.97 3.87
CA LEU A 110 8.22 -13.91 2.95
C LEU A 110 8.80 -13.77 1.54
N TYR A 111 10.11 -13.98 1.42
CA TYR A 111 10.88 -13.68 0.20
C TYR A 111 10.40 -14.46 -1.02
N PHE A 112 10.04 -15.73 -0.84
CA PHE A 112 9.55 -16.59 -1.91
C PHE A 112 8.18 -16.13 -2.44
N ASP A 113 7.27 -15.70 -1.55
CA ASP A 113 5.96 -15.18 -1.93
C ASP A 113 6.08 -13.84 -2.66
N GLY A 114 6.99 -12.97 -2.21
CA GLY A 114 7.33 -11.73 -2.90
C GLY A 114 7.85 -11.98 -4.33
N PHE A 115 8.74 -12.97 -4.51
CA PHE A 115 9.22 -13.37 -5.83
C PHE A 115 8.11 -13.96 -6.70
N ARG A 116 7.26 -14.84 -6.15
CA ARG A 116 6.11 -15.40 -6.87
C ARG A 116 5.15 -14.33 -7.35
N LEU A 117 4.88 -13.32 -6.52
CA LEU A 117 4.00 -12.21 -6.89
C LEU A 117 4.61 -11.35 -8.01
N TYR A 118 5.93 -11.21 -8.05
CA TYR A 118 6.61 -10.57 -9.18
C TYR A 118 6.47 -11.38 -10.49
N CYS A 119 6.61 -12.70 -10.44
CA CYS A 119 6.33 -13.53 -11.61
C CYS A 119 4.90 -13.33 -12.10
N LEU A 120 3.92 -13.35 -11.19
CA LEU A 120 2.52 -13.08 -11.54
C LEU A 120 2.34 -11.70 -12.18
N MET A 121 3.00 -10.66 -11.67
CA MET A 121 2.98 -9.32 -12.26
C MET A 121 3.44 -9.31 -13.73
N VAL A 122 4.51 -10.05 -14.02
CA VAL A 122 5.06 -10.18 -15.37
C VAL A 122 4.12 -11.01 -16.27
N ASP A 123 3.57 -12.09 -15.75
CA ASP A 123 2.60 -12.94 -16.46
C ASP A 123 1.32 -12.18 -16.82
N ASP A 124 0.88 -11.27 -15.93
CA ASP A 124 -0.23 -10.34 -16.15
C ASP A 124 0.12 -9.20 -17.12
N SER A 125 1.31 -9.24 -17.76
CA SER A 125 1.82 -8.23 -18.69
C SER A 125 1.95 -6.82 -18.09
N ILE A 126 2.13 -6.73 -16.78
CA ILE A 126 2.33 -5.48 -16.06
C ILE A 126 3.83 -5.25 -15.92
N VAL A 127 4.34 -4.20 -16.58
CA VAL A 127 5.77 -3.88 -16.58
C VAL A 127 6.22 -3.46 -15.18
N PRO A 128 7.18 -4.19 -14.56
CA PRO A 128 7.74 -3.81 -13.27
C PRO A 128 8.48 -2.48 -13.33
N ASP A 129 8.33 -1.66 -12.28
CA ASP A 129 9.16 -0.47 -12.11
C ASP A 129 10.47 -0.82 -11.36
N ASN A 130 11.37 0.16 -11.27
CA ASN A 130 12.64 -0.01 -10.58
C ASN A 130 12.46 -0.38 -9.10
N TYR A 131 11.36 0.03 -8.46
CA TYR A 131 11.06 -0.31 -7.07
C TYR A 131 10.71 -1.78 -6.93
N ALA A 132 9.80 -2.31 -7.75
CA ALA A 132 9.45 -3.72 -7.79
C ALA A 132 10.69 -4.59 -8.04
N VAL A 133 11.48 -4.25 -9.06
CA VAL A 133 12.72 -4.98 -9.38
C VAL A 133 13.68 -4.98 -8.19
N THR A 134 13.90 -3.82 -7.57
CA THR A 134 14.79 -3.71 -6.41
C THR A 134 14.30 -4.53 -5.21
N SER A 135 13.00 -4.50 -4.90
CA SER A 135 12.44 -5.28 -3.78
C SER A 135 12.57 -6.79 -4.02
N VAL A 136 12.38 -7.27 -5.24
CA VAL A 136 12.54 -8.69 -5.58
C VAL A 136 14.00 -9.12 -5.56
N LEU A 137 14.92 -8.29 -6.05
CA LEU A 137 16.35 -8.59 -5.97
C LEU A 137 16.83 -8.75 -4.52
N LYS A 138 16.32 -7.91 -3.60
CA LYS A 138 16.55 -8.08 -2.16
C LYS A 138 16.05 -9.43 -1.67
N ALA A 139 14.83 -9.81 -2.06
CA ALA A 139 14.23 -11.11 -1.71
C ALA A 139 15.13 -12.28 -2.16
N CYS A 140 15.60 -12.24 -3.41
CA CYS A 140 16.50 -13.24 -3.96
C CYS A 140 17.83 -13.33 -3.18
N GLY A 141 18.43 -12.18 -2.85
CA GLY A 141 19.65 -12.11 -2.05
C GLY A 141 19.47 -12.74 -0.66
N PHE A 142 18.40 -12.39 0.05
CA PHE A 142 18.09 -12.97 1.36
C PHE A 142 17.85 -14.47 1.28
N GLN A 143 17.10 -14.94 0.28
CA GLN A 143 16.82 -16.36 0.10
C GLN A 143 18.09 -17.17 -0.19
N LEU A 144 19.00 -16.63 -1.01
CA LEU A 144 20.30 -17.26 -1.29
C LEU A 144 21.16 -17.33 -0.03
N GLY A 145 21.27 -16.23 0.73
CA GLY A 145 22.02 -16.21 1.98
C GLY A 145 21.46 -17.20 3.02
N LEU A 146 20.14 -17.32 3.13
CA LEU A 146 19.51 -18.32 3.98
C LEU A 146 19.82 -19.76 3.54
N LYS A 147 19.88 -20.02 2.23
CA LYS A 147 20.28 -21.33 1.70
C LYS A 147 21.71 -21.67 2.11
N GLN A 148 22.65 -20.75 1.89
CA GLN A 148 24.06 -20.93 2.27
C GLN A 148 24.23 -21.13 3.78
N GLY A 149 23.53 -20.35 4.61
CA GLY A 149 23.56 -20.50 6.07
C GLY A 149 23.09 -21.89 6.52
N ARG A 150 22.02 -22.42 5.93
CA ARG A 150 21.54 -23.79 6.23
C ARG A 150 22.55 -24.86 5.84
N GLU A 151 23.21 -24.71 4.69
CA GLU A 151 24.26 -25.64 4.24
C GLU A 151 25.42 -25.70 5.24
N ILE A 152 25.89 -24.54 5.72
CA ILE A 152 26.95 -24.45 6.73
C ILE A 152 26.49 -25.01 8.09
N HIS A 153 25.28 -24.64 8.55
CA HIS A 153 24.73 -25.16 9.80
C HIS A 153 24.60 -26.70 9.79
N GLY A 154 24.25 -27.29 8.64
CA GLY A 154 24.17 -28.75 8.50
C GLY A 154 25.53 -29.45 8.68
N GLN A 155 26.64 -28.78 8.38
CA GLN A 155 27.99 -29.34 8.58
C GLN A 155 28.34 -29.48 10.06
N LEU A 156 27.82 -28.58 10.92
CA LEU A 156 28.06 -28.61 12.36
C LEU A 156 27.30 -29.71 13.11
N TRP A 157 26.30 -30.33 12.47
CA TRP A 157 25.49 -31.39 13.08
C TRP A 157 26.03 -32.81 12.77
N ILE A 158 27.02 -32.93 11.88
CA ILE A 158 27.56 -34.21 11.40
C ILE A 158 28.97 -34.50 12.00
N SER A 159 29.46 -33.68 12.92
CA SER A 159 30.68 -33.91 13.73
C SER A 159 30.34 -34.34 15.15
#